data_AF-A0AAU9WN34-F1
#
_entry.id   AF-A0AAU9WN34-F1
#
_cell.length_a   1.000
_cell.length_b   1.000
_cell.length_c   1.000
_cell.angle_alpha   90.00
_cell.angle_beta   90.00
_cell.angle_gamma   90.00
#
_symmetry.space_group_name_H-M   'P 1'
#
loop_
_entity.id
_entity.type
_entity.pdbx_description
1 polymer ?
#
loop_
_entity_poly.entity_id
_entity_poly.type
_entity_poly.pdbx_seq_one_letter_code
_entity_poly.pdbx_strand_id
1 'polypeptide(L)'
;MLAVKDIASFSIIFGLLVGAFSSKASHLGTEGDAGPIRQRKTWSPRSAPYFVRNKRPEGLPNTHRGQEIQQLLPEEPQGTPPYFVSLFDPERNIPFYSAYKVTPQQAPFIGKLHRKDAKGWWRNPPGVPGLYGAYRKLTRREPLSKGHMNPAAINTFDINSLEATFTLTNAVPQYIASNSGPWEIFEANIRRYAKETCGSRARNGTLYLLTGTSEYDMEGIIADNGNVNVFHSEVFLDDVKLAIPRALWTAGCCVWRDSNHTKDNRAESFAVMTNNAKDSNCLNQTEMSVSQVEKHLTPRGWPLVNLFPGEESCRHTENDVRL
;
A
#
# COMPACT_ATOMS: atom_id res chain seq x y z
N MET A 1 -18.81 60.10 -26.14
CA MET A 1 -19.98 60.04 -27.04
C MET A 1 -19.63 59.10 -28.18
N LEU A 2 -20.45 58.06 -28.38
CA LEU A 2 -20.54 57.10 -29.49
C LEU A 2 -19.57 57.25 -30.67
N ALA A 3 -18.92 56.14 -31.07
CA ALA A 3 -19.12 55.57 -32.41
C ALA A 3 -18.45 54.18 -32.54
N VAL A 4 -19.29 53.17 -32.77
CA VAL A 4 -18.94 51.86 -33.32
C VAL A 4 -19.05 51.95 -34.85
N LYS A 5 -18.05 51.41 -35.56
CA LYS A 5 -18.00 50.99 -36.98
C LYS A 5 -16.56 50.45 -37.17
N ASP A 6 -16.30 49.25 -37.67
CA ASP A 6 -16.63 48.78 -39.00
C ASP A 6 -16.71 47.25 -39.12
N ILE A 7 -17.58 46.83 -40.04
CA ILE A 7 -17.74 45.48 -40.60
C ILE A 7 -16.96 45.46 -41.91
N ALA A 8 -16.15 44.43 -42.15
CA ALA A 8 -15.70 44.09 -43.49
C ALA A 8 -15.60 42.57 -43.67
N SER A 9 -16.46 42.07 -44.55
CA SER A 9 -16.54 40.70 -45.05
C SER A 9 -15.42 40.43 -46.07
N PHE A 10 -14.85 39.21 -46.06
CA PHE A 10 -14.17 38.67 -47.23
C PHE A 10 -14.50 37.18 -47.39
N SER A 11 -14.86 36.81 -48.62
CA SER A 11 -15.24 35.47 -49.07
C SER A 11 -14.28 35.00 -50.17
N ILE A 12 -13.93 33.71 -50.07
CA ILE A 12 -13.64 32.72 -51.13
C ILE A 12 -12.33 32.89 -51.94
N ILE A 13 -11.52 31.81 -51.99
CA ILE A 13 -11.19 31.03 -53.21
C ILE A 13 -10.48 29.71 -52.80
N PHE A 14 -11.02 28.60 -53.33
CA PHE A 14 -10.52 27.23 -53.23
C PHE A 14 -9.64 26.97 -54.47
N GLY A 15 -8.39 26.53 -54.28
CA GLY A 15 -7.46 26.22 -55.37
C GLY A 15 -7.05 24.75 -55.37
N LEU A 16 -7.59 23.99 -56.32
CA LEU A 16 -7.14 22.64 -56.70
C LEU A 16 -5.78 22.71 -57.39
N LEU A 17 -4.86 21.80 -57.03
CA LEU A 17 -3.68 21.49 -57.85
C LEU A 17 -3.54 19.97 -57.95
N VAL A 18 -3.87 19.48 -59.15
CA VAL A 18 -3.64 18.12 -59.62
C VAL A 18 -2.26 18.08 -60.27
N GLY A 19 -1.38 17.20 -59.79
CA GLY A 19 -0.10 16.91 -60.42
C GLY A 19 0.12 15.40 -60.44
N ALA A 20 -0.01 14.81 -61.63
CA ALA A 20 0.28 13.41 -61.90
C ALA A 20 1.74 13.25 -62.33
N PHE A 21 2.47 12.28 -61.79
CA PHE A 21 3.58 11.62 -62.50
C PHE A 21 3.85 10.20 -61.97
N SER A 22 3.62 9.25 -62.88
CA SER A 22 4.37 8.04 -63.24
C SER A 22 4.82 7.00 -62.19
N SER A 23 4.45 5.76 -62.53
CA SER A 23 4.74 4.49 -61.87
C SER A 23 6.22 4.10 -61.76
N LYS A 24 6.57 3.48 -60.64
CA LYS A 24 7.46 2.30 -60.62
C LYS A 24 7.09 1.41 -59.43
N ALA A 25 6.65 0.20 -59.74
CA ALA A 25 6.41 -0.86 -58.78
C ALA A 25 7.69 -1.65 -58.53
N SER A 26 7.95 -1.95 -57.25
CA SER A 26 8.63 -3.17 -56.82
C SER A 26 8.42 -3.38 -55.32
N HIS A 27 7.62 -4.40 -54.98
CA HIS A 27 7.68 -5.35 -53.85
C HIS A 27 8.69 -5.01 -52.71
N LEU A 28 8.39 -5.13 -51.41
CA LEU A 28 7.70 -6.21 -50.70
C LEU A 28 7.55 -5.77 -49.21
N GLY A 29 6.45 -6.10 -48.54
CA GLY A 29 6.33 -5.93 -47.08
C GLY A 29 4.88 -5.76 -46.61
N THR A 30 4.18 -6.87 -46.45
CA THR A 30 2.78 -6.96 -46.00
C THR A 30 2.56 -6.41 -44.59
N GLU A 31 1.66 -5.44 -44.46
CA GLU A 31 0.93 -5.09 -43.24
C GLU A 31 0.08 -6.27 -42.79
N GLY A 32 0.31 -6.74 -41.57
CA GLY A 32 -0.50 -7.71 -40.86
C GLY A 32 -1.23 -7.03 -39.70
N ASP A 33 -2.50 -6.75 -39.92
CA ASP A 33 -3.64 -6.68 -39.01
C ASP A 33 -3.35 -6.55 -37.50
N ALA A 34 -3.70 -5.40 -36.92
CA ALA A 34 -3.60 -5.12 -35.49
C ALA A 34 -4.74 -5.81 -34.72
N GLY A 35 -4.50 -7.06 -34.31
CA GLY A 35 -5.33 -7.76 -33.33
C GLY A 35 -5.25 -7.14 -31.91
N PRO A 36 -6.24 -7.40 -31.04
CA PRO A 36 -6.35 -6.73 -29.74
C PRO A 36 -5.17 -7.11 -28.84
N ILE A 37 -4.49 -6.08 -28.32
CA ILE A 37 -3.36 -6.19 -27.41
C ILE A 37 -3.85 -6.83 -26.10
N ARG A 38 -3.76 -8.16 -26.00
CA ARG A 38 -3.76 -8.88 -24.74
C ARG A 38 -2.50 -8.45 -23.98
N GLN A 39 -2.64 -7.51 -23.06
CA GLN A 39 -1.59 -7.24 -22.07
C GLN A 39 -1.39 -8.51 -21.24
N ARG A 40 -0.40 -9.31 -21.61
CA ARG A 40 0.14 -10.36 -20.74
C ARG A 40 0.68 -9.66 -19.50
N LYS A 41 0.05 -9.88 -18.34
CA LYS A 41 0.64 -9.60 -17.02
C LYS A 41 1.97 -10.37 -16.94
N THR A 42 3.07 -9.73 -17.32
CA THR A 42 4.41 -10.26 -17.08
C THR A 42 4.70 -10.07 -15.59
N TRP A 43 4.35 -11.07 -14.79
CA TRP A 43 4.90 -11.21 -13.45
C TRP A 43 6.41 -11.35 -13.61
N SER A 44 7.15 -10.28 -13.31
CA SER A 44 8.61 -10.35 -13.23
C SER A 44 8.96 -11.33 -12.11
N PRO A 45 9.81 -12.35 -12.32
CA PRO A 45 10.16 -13.37 -11.32
C PRO A 45 11.17 -12.82 -10.30
N ARG A 46 10.96 -11.59 -9.83
CA ARG A 46 11.75 -11.05 -8.72
C ARG A 46 11.25 -11.71 -7.43
N SER A 47 12.20 -12.14 -6.60
CA SER A 47 11.92 -12.64 -5.26
C SER A 47 11.01 -11.64 -4.54
N ALA A 48 10.18 -12.14 -3.63
CA ALA A 48 9.28 -11.32 -2.84
C ALA A 48 9.87 -11.19 -1.42
N PRO A 49 11.01 -10.47 -1.25
CA PRO A 49 11.87 -10.60 -0.07
C PRO A 49 11.23 -10.07 1.21
N TYR A 50 10.06 -9.43 1.13
CA TYR A 50 9.30 -8.88 2.26
C TYR A 50 8.27 -9.84 2.82
N PHE A 51 8.17 -11.04 2.26
CA PHE A 51 7.31 -12.08 2.79
C PHE A 51 8.15 -13.23 3.31
N VAL A 52 7.71 -13.85 4.39
CA VAL A 52 8.37 -15.02 4.95
C VAL A 52 8.43 -16.10 3.87
N ARG A 53 9.63 -16.64 3.61
CA ARG A 53 9.90 -17.62 2.54
C ARG A 53 9.34 -17.21 1.16
N ASN A 54 9.21 -15.90 0.89
CA ASN A 54 8.66 -15.32 -0.33
C ASN A 54 7.20 -15.71 -0.65
N LYS A 55 6.38 -16.02 0.37
CA LYS A 55 4.97 -16.41 0.22
C LYS A 55 4.05 -15.25 0.62
N ARG A 56 3.31 -14.70 -0.35
CA ARG A 56 2.36 -13.58 -0.15
C ARG A 56 1.15 -14.01 0.67
N PRO A 57 0.44 -13.08 1.34
CA PRO A 57 -0.84 -13.37 1.97
C PRO A 57 -1.84 -14.00 1.00
N GLU A 58 -2.67 -14.90 1.53
CA GLU A 58 -3.70 -15.64 0.79
C GLU A 58 -5.08 -15.36 1.40
N GLY A 59 -6.13 -15.39 0.58
CA GLY A 59 -7.51 -15.26 1.04
C GLY A 59 -7.99 -13.82 1.35
N LEU A 60 -7.11 -12.82 1.29
CA LEU A 60 -7.51 -11.41 1.50
C LEU A 60 -8.57 -10.97 0.46
N PRO A 61 -9.69 -10.36 0.88
CA PRO A 61 -10.78 -9.99 -0.02
C PRO A 61 -10.36 -9.03 -1.13
N ASN A 62 -10.93 -9.22 -2.32
CA ASN A 62 -10.79 -8.32 -3.48
C ASN A 62 -9.36 -8.11 -4.02
N THR A 63 -8.34 -8.75 -3.47
CA THR A 63 -6.94 -8.56 -3.87
C THR A 63 -6.63 -8.96 -5.32
N HIS A 64 -7.54 -9.69 -5.99
CA HIS A 64 -7.42 -10.05 -7.41
C HIS A 64 -7.35 -8.85 -8.37
N ARG A 65 -7.90 -7.69 -7.98
CA ARG A 65 -7.80 -6.42 -8.73
C ARG A 65 -6.57 -5.60 -8.36
N GLY A 66 -5.82 -6.01 -7.34
CA GLY A 66 -4.66 -5.30 -6.87
C GLY A 66 -3.50 -5.30 -7.86
N GLN A 67 -2.71 -4.23 -7.82
CA GLN A 67 -1.44 -4.10 -8.51
C GLN A 67 -0.31 -4.03 -7.49
N GLU A 68 0.63 -4.98 -7.55
CA GLU A 68 1.82 -4.92 -6.69
C GLU A 68 2.76 -3.82 -7.21
N ILE A 69 3.03 -2.84 -6.36
CA ILE A 69 3.94 -1.73 -6.62
C ILE A 69 5.23 -1.99 -5.85
N GLN A 70 6.34 -2.03 -6.60
CA GLN A 70 7.70 -2.08 -6.07
C GLN A 70 8.10 -0.67 -5.64
N GLN A 71 8.36 -0.46 -4.35
CA GLN A 71 8.57 0.87 -3.81
C GLN A 71 10.03 1.27 -3.95
N LEU A 72 10.33 1.96 -5.04
CA LEU A 72 11.64 2.50 -5.38
C LEU A 72 11.59 4.03 -5.32
N LEU A 73 12.76 4.66 -5.15
CA LEU A 73 12.90 6.09 -5.38
C LEU A 73 12.99 6.38 -6.89
N PRO A 74 12.65 7.60 -7.36
CA PRO A 74 12.57 7.91 -8.79
C PRO A 74 13.85 7.70 -9.61
N GLU A 75 15.02 7.85 -8.98
CA GLU A 75 16.34 7.83 -9.65
C GLU A 75 17.16 6.58 -9.30
N GLU A 76 16.49 5.49 -8.92
CA GLU A 76 17.17 4.25 -8.59
C GLU A 76 17.83 3.57 -9.81
N PRO A 77 19.07 3.09 -9.69
CA PRO A 77 19.70 2.28 -10.72
C PRO A 77 18.86 1.07 -11.12
N GLN A 78 18.99 0.66 -12.38
CA GLN A 78 18.35 -0.56 -12.86
C GLN A 78 18.84 -1.77 -12.05
N GLY A 79 17.89 -2.54 -11.51
CA GLY A 79 18.19 -3.73 -10.73
C GLY A 79 18.29 -3.47 -9.22
N THR A 80 18.19 -2.22 -8.76
CA THR A 80 18.02 -1.94 -7.33
C THR A 80 16.80 -2.70 -6.79
N PRO A 81 16.96 -3.50 -5.71
CA PRO A 81 15.83 -4.07 -5.01
C PRO A 81 14.90 -2.94 -4.53
N PRO A 82 13.57 -3.15 -4.52
CA PRO A 82 12.65 -2.24 -3.82
C PRO A 82 13.09 -1.99 -2.37
N TYR A 83 12.51 -0.98 -1.71
CA TYR A 83 12.64 -0.78 -0.26
C TYR A 83 11.56 -1.55 0.52
N PHE A 84 10.37 -1.68 -0.08
CA PHE A 84 9.24 -2.49 0.37
C PHE A 84 8.26 -2.69 -0.81
N VAL A 85 7.14 -3.39 -0.60
CA VAL A 85 6.10 -3.54 -1.63
C VAL A 85 4.73 -3.15 -1.10
N SER A 86 3.86 -2.65 -1.97
CA SER A 86 2.46 -2.40 -1.65
C SER A 86 1.56 -3.06 -2.68
N LEU A 87 0.53 -3.78 -2.24
CA LEU A 87 -0.54 -4.21 -3.12
C LEU A 87 -1.58 -3.10 -3.18
N PHE A 88 -1.57 -2.33 -4.27
CA PHE A 88 -2.41 -1.15 -4.45
C PHE A 88 -3.75 -1.49 -5.10
N ASP A 89 -4.86 -0.93 -4.61
CA ASP A 89 -6.18 -1.03 -5.23
C ASP A 89 -6.38 0.17 -6.19
N PRO A 90 -6.24 -0.01 -7.51
CA PRO A 90 -6.40 1.09 -8.47
C PRO A 90 -7.85 1.58 -8.58
N GLU A 91 -8.84 0.79 -8.16
CA GLU A 91 -10.25 1.21 -8.18
C GLU A 91 -10.60 2.13 -7.01
N ARG A 92 -9.85 2.02 -5.90
CA ARG A 92 -10.13 2.73 -4.64
C ARG A 92 -9.06 3.75 -4.26
N ASN A 93 -7.94 3.73 -4.98
CA ASN A 93 -6.78 4.59 -4.79
C ASN A 93 -6.20 4.55 -3.38
N ILE A 94 -6.22 3.35 -2.78
CA ILE A 94 -5.62 3.01 -1.49
C ILE A 94 -4.95 1.63 -1.56
N PRO A 95 -3.95 1.34 -0.72
CA PRO A 95 -3.40 0.00 -0.61
C PRO A 95 -4.37 -0.99 0.07
N PHE A 96 -4.39 -2.23 -0.44
CA PHE A 96 -4.86 -3.38 0.33
C PHE A 96 -3.92 -3.62 1.51
N TYR A 97 -2.61 -3.66 1.24
CA TYR A 97 -1.56 -3.73 2.25
C TYR A 97 -0.20 -3.24 1.73
N SER A 98 0.71 -2.91 2.64
CA SER A 98 2.15 -2.82 2.40
C SER A 98 2.88 -3.93 3.17
N ALA A 99 3.81 -4.60 2.50
CA ALA A 99 4.68 -5.62 3.08
C ALA A 99 6.11 -5.10 3.18
N TYR A 100 6.68 -5.18 4.37
CA TYR A 100 8.01 -4.67 4.69
C TYR A 100 8.67 -5.56 5.76
N LYS A 101 9.96 -5.35 6.01
CA LYS A 101 10.68 -6.12 7.03
C LYS A 101 11.78 -5.30 7.69
N VAL A 102 12.17 -5.74 8.88
CA VAL A 102 13.37 -5.28 9.58
C VAL A 102 14.29 -6.46 9.78
N THR A 103 15.49 -6.39 9.22
CA THR A 103 16.54 -7.40 9.42
C THR A 103 17.29 -7.15 10.72
N PRO A 104 17.99 -8.15 11.29
CA PRO A 104 18.80 -7.93 12.48
C PRO A 104 19.97 -6.96 12.24
N GLN A 105 20.38 -6.77 10.98
CA GLN A 105 21.37 -5.75 10.62
C GLN A 105 20.77 -4.32 10.64
N GLN A 106 19.49 -4.17 10.35
CA GLN A 106 18.80 -2.87 10.34
C GLN A 106 18.32 -2.46 11.74
N ALA A 107 17.84 -3.42 12.54
CA ALA A 107 17.19 -3.19 13.82
C ALA A 107 17.98 -2.28 14.80
N PRO A 108 19.31 -2.45 15.00
CA PRO A 108 20.09 -1.60 15.89
C PRO A 108 20.09 -0.12 15.49
N PHE A 109 19.88 0.18 14.21
CA PHE A 109 19.91 1.52 13.66
C PHE A 109 18.52 2.18 13.59
N ILE A 110 17.45 1.50 14.02
CA ILE A 110 16.15 2.17 14.18
C ILE A 110 16.30 3.32 15.18
N GLY A 111 15.90 4.52 14.74
CA GLY A 111 16.06 5.79 15.44
C GLY A 111 17.37 6.52 15.16
N LYS A 112 18.23 6.02 14.26
CA LYS A 112 19.44 6.72 13.81
C LYS A 112 19.10 8.03 13.10
N LEU A 113 18.04 8.02 12.30
CA LEU A 113 17.48 9.18 11.62
C LEU A 113 16.18 9.61 12.32
N HIS A 114 15.82 10.87 12.13
CA HIS A 114 14.51 11.39 12.46
C HIS A 114 13.62 11.44 11.22
N ARG A 115 12.30 11.34 11.42
CA ARG A 115 11.32 11.45 10.32
C ARG A 115 11.51 12.74 9.49
N LYS A 116 11.88 13.85 10.14
CA LYS A 116 12.12 15.16 9.50
C LYS A 116 13.35 15.19 8.58
N ASP A 117 14.20 14.17 8.64
CA ASP A 117 15.39 14.07 7.79
C ASP A 117 15.04 13.65 6.36
N ALA A 118 13.86 13.04 6.16
CA ALA A 118 13.30 12.79 4.84
C ALA A 118 13.01 14.12 4.13
N LYS A 119 13.61 14.33 2.96
CA LYS A 119 13.42 15.54 2.13
C LYS A 119 12.42 15.32 1.00
N GLY A 120 12.05 14.06 0.76
CA GLY A 120 11.11 13.67 -0.28
C GLY A 120 9.69 14.17 -0.06
N TRP A 121 9.06 14.64 -1.14
CA TRP A 121 7.63 14.93 -1.18
C TRP A 121 6.82 13.64 -1.36
N TRP A 122 5.55 13.67 -0.95
CA TRP A 122 4.60 12.61 -1.25
C TRP A 122 4.45 12.40 -2.76
N ARG A 123 4.65 11.16 -3.21
CA ARG A 123 4.56 10.78 -4.62
C ARG A 123 3.22 10.13 -4.95
N ASN A 124 2.71 10.41 -6.15
CA ASN A 124 1.52 9.73 -6.69
C ASN A 124 1.83 8.27 -7.03
N PRO A 125 0.83 7.37 -6.99
CA PRO A 125 0.94 6.06 -7.61
C PRO A 125 1.17 6.18 -9.13
N PRO A 126 1.81 5.19 -9.76
CA PRO A 126 1.79 5.07 -11.22
C PRO A 126 0.34 5.05 -11.75
N GLY A 127 0.07 5.78 -12.82
CA GLY A 127 -1.23 5.73 -13.50
C GLY A 127 -2.38 6.53 -12.87
N VAL A 128 -2.17 7.17 -11.70
CA VAL A 128 -3.20 8.05 -11.08
C VAL A 128 -2.62 9.43 -10.80
N PRO A 129 -2.30 10.22 -11.86
CA PRO A 129 -1.88 11.59 -11.68
C PRO A 129 -3.01 12.40 -11.01
N GLY A 130 -2.68 13.16 -9.97
CA GLY A 130 -3.66 14.00 -9.26
C GLY A 130 -4.13 13.47 -7.91
N LEU A 131 -3.82 12.21 -7.55
CA LEU A 131 -4.21 11.65 -6.26
C LEU A 131 -3.71 12.49 -5.06
N TYR A 132 -2.51 13.04 -5.14
CA TYR A 132 -1.98 13.95 -4.13
C TYR A 132 -2.83 15.21 -3.97
N GLY A 133 -3.34 15.77 -5.07
CA GLY A 133 -4.27 16.89 -5.06
C GLY A 133 -5.57 16.53 -4.33
N ALA A 134 -6.17 15.38 -4.67
CA ALA A 134 -7.36 14.86 -4.02
C ALA A 134 -7.14 14.66 -2.50
N TYR A 135 -6.03 14.04 -2.10
CA TYR A 135 -5.65 13.90 -0.70
C TYR A 135 -5.55 15.26 0.01
N ARG A 136 -4.89 16.25 -0.60
CA ARG A 136 -4.77 17.60 -0.01
C ARG A 136 -6.12 18.28 0.17
N LYS A 137 -7.04 18.11 -0.77
CA LYS A 137 -8.41 18.65 -0.67
C LYS A 137 -9.20 17.95 0.44
N LEU A 138 -9.12 16.62 0.50
CA LEU A 138 -9.78 15.81 1.52
C LEU A 138 -9.33 16.20 2.93
N THR A 139 -8.01 16.24 3.19
CA THR A 139 -7.46 16.58 4.50
C THR A 139 -7.68 18.03 4.94
N ARG A 140 -8.19 18.90 4.05
CA ARG A 140 -8.63 20.27 4.41
C ARG A 140 -10.10 20.32 4.81
N ARG A 141 -10.90 19.32 4.40
CA ARG A 141 -12.35 19.25 4.66
C ARG A 141 -12.69 18.40 5.86
N GLU A 142 -11.90 17.34 6.08
CA GLU A 142 -12.07 16.40 7.18
C GLU A 142 -10.78 16.31 8.00
N PRO A 143 -10.86 15.93 9.30
CA PRO A 143 -9.70 15.73 10.16
C PRO A 143 -9.01 14.40 9.84
N LEU A 144 -8.61 14.26 8.58
CA LEU A 144 -7.89 13.13 8.01
C LEU A 144 -6.43 13.51 7.80
N SER A 145 -5.58 12.51 7.87
CA SER A 145 -4.15 12.56 7.59
C SER A 145 -3.79 11.50 6.56
N LYS A 146 -2.53 11.51 6.10
CA LYS A 146 -1.97 10.45 5.24
C LYS A 146 -1.38 9.38 6.14
N GLY A 147 -2.23 8.44 6.56
CA GLY A 147 -1.86 7.31 7.41
C GLY A 147 -0.93 6.38 6.64
N HIS A 148 0.28 6.15 7.14
CA HIS A 148 1.25 5.28 6.47
C HIS A 148 0.87 3.81 6.69
N MET A 149 1.03 2.96 5.68
CA MET A 149 0.96 1.51 5.87
C MET A 149 2.30 0.97 6.38
N ASN A 150 3.39 1.16 5.63
CA ASN A 150 4.75 1.01 6.13
C ASN A 150 5.16 2.31 6.85
N PRO A 151 5.26 2.35 8.19
CA PRO A 151 5.46 3.59 8.94
C PRO A 151 6.84 4.20 8.70
N ALA A 152 6.93 5.51 8.55
CA ALA A 152 8.22 6.18 8.37
C ALA A 152 9.21 5.87 9.52
N ALA A 153 8.72 5.83 10.76
CA ALA A 153 9.57 5.72 11.95
C ALA A 153 10.31 4.37 12.07
N ILE A 154 9.75 3.26 11.58
CA ILE A 154 10.46 1.96 11.60
C ILE A 154 11.59 1.91 10.56
N ASN A 155 11.54 2.76 9.53
CA ASN A 155 12.53 2.83 8.44
C ASN A 155 13.67 3.82 8.72
N THR A 156 13.76 4.36 9.93
CA THR A 156 14.77 5.37 10.33
C THR A 156 16.20 4.83 10.44
N PHE A 157 16.43 3.56 10.08
CA PHE A 157 17.76 2.96 9.96
C PHE A 157 18.50 3.40 8.68
N ASP A 158 17.77 3.84 7.64
CA ASP A 158 18.32 4.21 6.33
C ASP A 158 17.49 5.34 5.69
N ILE A 159 18.16 6.32 5.09
CA ILE A 159 17.49 7.52 4.56
C ILE A 159 16.63 7.19 3.35
N ASN A 160 17.10 6.30 2.47
CA ASN A 160 16.35 5.95 1.28
C ASN A 160 15.12 5.10 1.63
N SER A 161 15.27 4.17 2.57
CA SER A 161 14.16 3.37 3.13
C SER A 161 13.10 4.28 3.77
N LEU A 162 13.53 5.29 4.53
CA LEU A 162 12.65 6.31 5.10
C LEU A 162 11.92 7.11 4.01
N GLU A 163 12.63 7.65 3.02
CA GLU A 163 12.05 8.46 1.94
C GLU A 163 11.15 7.66 1.00
N ALA A 164 11.41 6.36 0.83
CA ALA A 164 10.58 5.45 0.06
C ALA A 164 9.15 5.36 0.61
N THR A 165 8.97 5.55 1.93
CA THR A 165 7.64 5.45 2.57
C THR A 165 6.67 6.58 2.19
N PHE A 166 7.17 7.71 1.67
CA PHE A 166 6.38 8.90 1.31
C PHE A 166 5.78 8.80 -0.10
N THR A 167 4.88 7.83 -0.26
CA THR A 167 4.19 7.52 -1.52
C THR A 167 2.74 7.18 -1.22
N LEU A 168 1.81 7.64 -2.05
CA LEU A 168 0.37 7.44 -1.83
C LEU A 168 -0.08 5.99 -2.08
N THR A 169 0.78 5.16 -2.68
CA THR A 169 0.62 3.69 -2.69
C THR A 169 0.85 3.05 -1.33
N ASN A 170 1.47 3.78 -0.39
CA ASN A 170 1.76 3.37 0.98
C ASN A 170 0.91 4.16 2.00
N ALA A 171 -0.19 4.78 1.57
CA ALA A 171 -1.01 5.58 2.47
C ALA A 171 -2.51 5.46 2.22
N VAL A 172 -3.27 5.69 3.29
CA VAL A 172 -4.72 5.81 3.28
C VAL A 172 -5.14 7.14 3.91
N PRO A 173 -6.34 7.66 3.63
CA PRO A 173 -6.93 8.67 4.48
C PRO A 173 -7.25 8.05 5.84
N GLN A 174 -6.54 8.49 6.88
CA GLN A 174 -6.73 8.00 8.24
C GLN A 174 -7.11 9.17 9.16
N TYR A 175 -8.16 9.02 9.95
CA TYR A 175 -8.60 10.05 10.89
C TYR A 175 -7.48 10.34 11.89
N ILE A 176 -7.27 11.63 12.19
CA ILE A 176 -6.20 12.08 13.08
C ILE A 176 -6.32 11.42 14.46
N ALA A 177 -7.55 11.24 14.97
CA ALA A 177 -7.81 10.55 16.23
C ALA A 177 -7.29 9.09 16.23
N SER A 178 -7.42 8.39 15.09
CA SER A 178 -6.86 7.04 14.92
C SER A 178 -5.34 7.10 14.76
N ASN A 179 -4.84 7.91 13.81
CA ASN A 179 -3.42 7.91 13.41
C ASN A 179 -2.46 8.45 14.48
N SER A 180 -2.77 9.60 15.08
CA SER A 180 -1.90 10.30 16.06
C SER A 180 -2.27 10.03 17.51
N GLY A 181 -3.06 8.98 17.74
CA GLY A 181 -3.49 8.54 19.04
C GLY A 181 -2.99 7.12 19.31
N PRO A 182 -3.89 6.18 19.60
CA PRO A 182 -3.50 4.80 19.91
C PRO A 182 -2.72 4.10 18.77
N TRP A 183 -2.96 4.41 17.49
CA TRP A 183 -2.20 3.77 16.40
C TRP A 183 -0.70 4.08 16.47
N GLU A 184 -0.34 5.31 16.80
CA GLU A 184 1.06 5.71 17.00
C GLU A 184 1.72 4.92 18.15
N ILE A 185 0.96 4.58 19.19
CA ILE A 185 1.44 3.74 20.30
C ILE A 185 1.77 2.33 19.81
N PHE A 186 0.90 1.73 18.99
CA PHE A 186 1.21 0.44 18.36
C PHE A 186 2.43 0.52 17.46
N GLU A 187 2.54 1.54 16.61
CA GLU A 187 3.75 1.74 15.81
C GLU A 187 5.00 1.86 16.68
N ALA A 188 4.92 2.55 17.82
CA ALA A 188 6.03 2.67 18.76
C ALA A 188 6.41 1.34 19.42
N ASN A 189 5.42 0.54 19.84
CA ASN A 189 5.67 -0.77 20.44
C ASN A 189 6.23 -1.77 19.42
N ILE A 190 5.72 -1.77 18.19
CA ILE A 190 6.26 -2.58 17.09
C ILE A 190 7.71 -2.22 16.81
N ARG A 191 8.06 -0.93 16.77
CA ARG A 191 9.46 -0.48 16.60
C ARG A 191 10.35 -0.97 17.75
N ARG A 192 9.85 -0.88 18.98
CA ARG A 192 10.56 -1.35 20.18
C ARG A 192 10.79 -2.86 20.10
N TYR A 193 9.77 -3.66 19.79
CA TYR A 193 9.90 -5.09 19.58
C TYR A 193 10.89 -5.43 18.45
N ALA A 194 10.82 -4.72 17.32
CA ALA A 194 11.76 -4.90 16.21
C ALA A 194 13.21 -4.68 16.63
N LYS A 195 13.47 -3.62 17.40
CA LYS A 195 14.82 -3.19 17.82
C LYS A 195 15.37 -4.04 18.97
N GLU A 196 14.59 -4.20 20.03
CA GLU A 196 15.07 -4.70 21.32
C GLU A 196 14.89 -6.21 21.47
N THR A 197 13.94 -6.79 20.72
CA THR A 197 13.58 -8.21 20.87
C THR A 197 13.91 -8.98 19.60
N CYS A 198 13.15 -8.76 18.51
CA CYS A 198 13.28 -9.54 17.27
C CYS A 198 14.68 -9.43 16.65
N GLY A 199 15.11 -8.21 16.36
CA GLY A 199 16.41 -7.93 15.74
C GLY A 199 17.56 -7.75 16.73
N SER A 200 17.36 -8.10 18.00
CA SER A 200 18.43 -8.06 19.01
C SER A 200 19.59 -8.97 18.63
N ARG A 201 20.81 -8.68 19.11
CA ARG A 201 21.98 -9.52 18.84
C ARG A 201 21.78 -10.96 19.33
N ALA A 202 21.08 -11.13 20.45
CA ALA A 202 20.82 -12.44 21.04
C ALA A 202 19.87 -13.28 20.19
N ARG A 203 18.81 -12.66 19.64
CA ARG A 203 17.82 -13.38 18.84
C ARG A 203 18.20 -13.48 17.36
N ASN A 204 18.79 -12.42 16.82
CA ASN A 204 19.22 -12.32 15.42
C ASN A 204 18.08 -12.66 14.43
N GLY A 205 16.86 -12.21 14.74
CA GLY A 205 15.66 -12.46 13.96
C GLY A 205 15.37 -11.39 12.91
N THR A 206 14.63 -11.78 11.88
CA THR A 206 14.04 -10.86 10.90
C THR A 206 12.55 -10.72 11.18
N LEU A 207 12.09 -9.49 11.37
CA LEU A 207 10.68 -9.18 11.56
C LEU A 207 10.04 -8.87 10.21
N TYR A 208 9.09 -9.68 9.78
CA TYR A 208 8.26 -9.44 8.60
C TYR A 208 6.94 -8.81 9.03
N LEU A 209 6.51 -7.77 8.33
CA LEU A 209 5.35 -6.96 8.69
C LEU A 209 4.43 -6.76 7.48
N LEU A 210 3.14 -6.82 7.77
CA LEU A 210 2.07 -6.47 6.86
C LEU A 210 1.18 -5.46 7.54
N THR A 211 1.01 -4.30 6.93
CA THR A 211 0.00 -3.31 7.36
C THR A 211 -1.00 -3.14 6.25
N GLY A 212 -2.29 -3.26 6.55
CA GLY A 212 -3.34 -3.21 5.55
C GLY A 212 -4.62 -2.56 6.03
N THR A 213 -5.57 -2.53 5.11
CA THR A 213 -6.91 -1.99 5.32
C THR A 213 -7.93 -3.11 5.49
N SER A 214 -9.05 -2.79 6.13
CA SER A 214 -10.21 -3.66 6.24
C SER A 214 -11.49 -2.85 6.01
N GLU A 215 -12.43 -3.47 5.29
CA GLU A 215 -13.80 -2.97 5.14
C GLU A 215 -14.74 -3.46 6.25
N TYR A 216 -14.23 -4.30 7.13
CA TYR A 216 -14.89 -4.72 8.37
C TYR A 216 -14.28 -3.95 9.53
N ASP A 217 -15.13 -3.39 10.39
CA ASP A 217 -14.71 -2.87 11.69
C ASP A 217 -14.48 -4.00 12.69
N MET A 218 -13.94 -3.67 13.87
CA MET A 218 -13.64 -4.67 14.91
C MET A 218 -14.86 -5.41 15.46
N GLU A 219 -16.06 -4.82 15.36
CA GLU A 219 -17.30 -5.45 15.83
C GLU A 219 -17.89 -6.42 14.77
N GLY A 220 -17.28 -6.50 13.58
CA GLY A 220 -17.75 -7.35 12.50
C GLY A 220 -19.13 -6.94 11.98
N ILE A 221 -19.58 -5.71 12.26
CA ILE A 221 -20.91 -5.24 11.88
C ILE A 221 -20.93 -5.02 10.37
N ILE A 222 -21.46 -6.03 9.67
CA ILE A 222 -22.37 -5.77 8.55
C ILE A 222 -23.58 -5.09 9.19
N ALA A 223 -23.85 -3.84 8.80
CA ALA A 223 -24.96 -3.07 9.35
C ALA A 223 -26.25 -3.92 9.42
N ASP A 224 -26.90 -3.86 10.59
CA ASP A 224 -28.16 -4.53 10.90
C ASP A 224 -29.20 -4.35 9.77
N ASN A 225 -29.96 -5.42 9.53
CA ASN A 225 -31.13 -5.48 8.65
C ASN A 225 -30.88 -5.53 7.13
N GLY A 226 -29.75 -6.08 6.67
CA GLY A 226 -29.55 -6.39 5.24
C GLY A 226 -29.36 -5.17 4.34
N ASN A 227 -29.53 -3.96 4.88
CA ASN A 227 -28.99 -2.74 4.31
C ASN A 227 -27.57 -2.58 4.82
N VAL A 228 -26.61 -3.07 4.04
CA VAL A 228 -25.23 -2.67 4.20
C VAL A 228 -25.19 -1.17 3.92
N ASN A 229 -25.30 -0.33 4.95
CA ASN A 229 -24.66 0.98 4.90
C ASN A 229 -23.17 0.69 4.89
N VAL A 230 -22.69 0.33 3.70
CA VAL A 230 -21.30 0.30 3.33
C VAL A 230 -20.84 1.73 3.52
N PHE A 231 -20.37 2.09 4.70
CA PHE A 231 -19.58 3.31 4.89
C PHE A 231 -18.21 3.07 4.23
N HIS A 232 -18.20 2.80 2.92
CA HIS A 232 -17.09 3.23 2.10
C HIS A 232 -17.37 4.71 1.87
N SER A 233 -16.79 5.57 2.71
CA SER A 233 -16.74 6.99 2.37
C SER A 233 -15.76 7.10 1.20
N GLU A 234 -16.24 6.82 0.00
CA GLU A 234 -15.55 7.15 -1.23
C GLU A 234 -15.87 8.60 -1.54
N VAL A 235 -14.82 9.40 -1.69
CA VAL A 235 -14.96 10.79 -2.09
C VAL A 235 -14.46 10.93 -3.53
N PHE A 236 -15.17 11.73 -4.31
CA PHE A 236 -14.74 12.14 -5.63
C PHE A 236 -14.23 13.58 -5.54
N LEU A 237 -12.96 13.78 -5.84
CA LEU A 237 -12.28 15.07 -5.79
C LEU A 237 -11.47 15.25 -7.08
N ASP A 238 -11.88 16.19 -7.93
CA ASP A 238 -11.27 16.46 -9.24
C ASP A 238 -11.18 15.20 -10.10
N ASP A 239 -12.30 14.49 -10.24
CA ASP A 239 -12.41 13.22 -10.98
C ASP A 239 -11.52 12.08 -10.44
N VAL A 240 -10.84 12.29 -9.31
CA VAL A 240 -10.12 11.24 -8.57
C VAL A 240 -11.02 10.70 -7.48
N LYS A 241 -11.33 9.41 -7.61
CA LYS A 241 -11.96 8.61 -6.56
C LYS A 241 -10.95 8.31 -5.46
N LEU A 242 -11.32 8.46 -4.19
CA LEU A 242 -10.46 8.12 -3.05
C LEU A 242 -11.30 7.49 -1.95
N ALA A 243 -10.99 6.25 -1.61
CA ALA A 243 -11.65 5.55 -0.51
C ALA A 243 -11.04 5.92 0.85
N ILE A 244 -11.89 5.95 1.87
CA ILE A 244 -11.50 5.99 3.28
C ILE A 244 -11.79 4.60 3.86
N PRO A 245 -10.78 3.83 4.30
CA PRO A 245 -11.00 2.48 4.82
C PRO A 245 -11.70 2.53 6.19
N ARG A 246 -12.41 1.47 6.56
CA ARG A 246 -13.11 1.38 7.86
C ARG A 246 -12.19 1.03 9.01
N ALA A 247 -11.16 0.23 8.77
CA ALA A 247 -10.20 -0.16 9.78
C ALA A 247 -8.81 -0.36 9.17
N LEU A 248 -7.80 -0.31 10.04
CA LEU A 248 -6.42 -0.64 9.73
C LEU A 248 -5.96 -1.77 10.63
N TRP A 249 -5.03 -2.59 10.13
CA TRP A 249 -4.42 -3.67 10.87
C TRP A 249 -2.93 -3.77 10.54
N THR A 250 -2.14 -4.23 11.51
CA THR A 250 -0.74 -4.62 11.31
C THR A 250 -0.54 -6.01 11.89
N ALA A 251 0.07 -6.92 11.13
CA ALA A 251 0.49 -8.23 11.58
C ALA A 251 2.01 -8.37 11.45
N GLY A 252 2.66 -8.93 12.47
CA GLY A 252 4.10 -9.16 12.51
C GLY A 252 4.44 -10.63 12.71
N CYS A 253 5.49 -11.09 12.05
CA CYS A 253 6.06 -12.43 12.18
C CYS A 253 7.59 -12.31 12.28
N CYS A 254 8.13 -12.50 13.49
CA CYS A 254 9.56 -12.53 13.75
C CYS A 254 10.07 -13.94 13.54
N VAL A 255 11.04 -14.14 12.64
CA VAL A 255 11.60 -15.47 12.36
C VAL A 255 13.11 -15.46 12.59
N TRP A 256 13.61 -16.46 13.31
CA TRP A 256 15.03 -16.63 13.56
C TRP A 256 15.43 -18.11 13.61
N ARG A 257 16.73 -18.36 13.48
CA ARG A 257 17.30 -19.70 13.67
C ARG A 257 17.65 -19.89 15.13
N ASP A 258 17.18 -20.98 15.72
CA ASP A 258 17.65 -21.38 17.03
C ASP A 258 19.02 -22.05 16.90
N SER A 259 20.04 -21.45 17.53
CA SER A 259 21.39 -22.02 17.57
C SER A 259 21.45 -23.35 18.32
N ASN A 260 20.48 -23.62 19.20
CA ASN A 260 20.40 -24.84 20.00
C ASN A 260 19.53 -25.93 19.36
N HIS A 261 18.66 -25.59 18.41
CA HIS A 261 17.79 -26.52 17.68
C HIS A 261 17.99 -26.34 16.18
N THR A 262 18.95 -27.08 15.63
CA THR A 262 19.46 -26.91 14.25
C THR A 262 18.49 -27.31 13.14
N LYS A 263 17.26 -27.75 13.48
CA LYS A 263 16.29 -28.28 12.51
C LYS A 263 15.13 -27.33 12.19
N ASP A 264 14.73 -26.45 13.11
CA ASP A 264 13.53 -25.63 12.95
C ASP A 264 13.82 -24.13 13.14
N ASN A 265 13.26 -23.31 12.24
CA ASN A 265 13.18 -21.87 12.49
C ASN A 265 12.16 -21.66 13.61
N ARG A 266 12.51 -20.82 14.59
CA ARG A 266 11.53 -20.34 15.57
C ARG A 266 10.82 -19.12 15.02
N ALA A 267 9.59 -18.95 15.46
CA ALA A 267 8.81 -17.77 15.12
C ALA A 267 8.02 -17.25 16.32
N GLU A 268 7.81 -15.94 16.33
CA GLU A 268 6.89 -15.25 17.23
C GLU A 268 6.06 -14.28 16.41
N SER A 269 4.82 -14.05 16.84
CA SER A 269 3.83 -13.28 16.11
C SER A 269 3.06 -12.31 16.98
N PHE A 270 2.51 -11.29 16.34
CA PHE A 270 1.56 -10.37 16.96
C PHE A 270 0.67 -9.77 15.87
N ALA A 271 -0.49 -9.25 16.26
CA ALA A 271 -1.29 -8.42 15.41
C ALA A 271 -1.97 -7.30 16.20
N VAL A 272 -2.27 -6.21 15.52
CA VAL A 272 -3.01 -5.08 16.04
C VAL A 272 -4.04 -4.61 15.03
N MET A 273 -5.19 -4.13 15.49
CA MET A 273 -6.25 -3.60 14.64
C MET A 273 -6.94 -2.41 15.30
N THR A 274 -7.40 -1.46 14.49
CA THR A 274 -8.10 -0.25 14.93
C THR A 274 -9.16 0.15 13.91
N ASN A 275 -10.31 0.62 14.36
CA ASN A 275 -11.26 1.32 13.49
C ASN A 275 -10.67 2.68 13.09
N ASN A 276 -10.89 3.05 11.84
CA ASN A 276 -10.59 4.36 11.30
C ASN A 276 -11.78 5.29 11.55
N ALA A 277 -11.94 5.73 12.80
CA ALA A 277 -13.05 6.57 13.21
C ALA A 277 -12.62 8.02 13.51
N LYS A 278 -13.55 8.95 13.30
CA LYS A 278 -13.37 10.38 13.62
C LYS A 278 -13.41 10.63 15.13
N ASP A 279 -14.29 9.92 15.84
CA ASP A 279 -14.42 9.99 17.30
C ASP A 279 -13.45 9.01 17.96
N SER A 280 -12.66 9.51 18.92
CA SER A 280 -11.71 8.71 19.70
C SER A 280 -12.37 7.58 20.50
N ASN A 281 -13.65 7.73 20.86
CA ASN A 281 -14.39 6.70 21.60
C ASN A 281 -14.83 5.52 20.71
N CYS A 282 -14.81 5.70 19.39
CA CYS A 282 -15.22 4.68 18.41
C CYS A 282 -14.04 3.98 17.74
N LEU A 283 -12.81 4.22 18.21
CA LEU A 283 -11.62 3.64 17.61
C LEU A 283 -11.56 2.13 17.75
N ASN A 284 -12.15 1.54 18.79
CA ASN A 284 -12.10 0.11 19.09
C ASN A 284 -10.74 -0.47 18.67
N GLN A 285 -9.69 -0.15 19.42
CA GLN A 285 -8.33 -0.53 19.08
C GLN A 285 -7.86 -1.65 20.01
N THR A 286 -7.27 -2.71 19.44
CA THR A 286 -6.79 -3.84 20.24
C THR A 286 -5.56 -4.50 19.64
N GLU A 287 -4.79 -5.12 20.52
CA GLU A 287 -3.80 -6.14 20.18
C GLU A 287 -4.47 -7.51 20.21
N MET A 288 -4.03 -8.41 19.33
CA MET A 288 -4.59 -9.76 19.15
C MET A 288 -3.58 -10.70 18.49
N SER A 289 -3.91 -11.98 18.41
CA SER A 289 -3.12 -12.95 17.65
C SER A 289 -3.24 -12.73 16.14
N VAL A 290 -2.27 -13.25 15.39
CA VAL A 290 -2.39 -13.32 13.92
C VAL A 290 -3.64 -14.11 13.50
N SER A 291 -3.92 -15.23 14.18
CA SER A 291 -5.11 -16.02 13.88
C SER A 291 -6.43 -15.31 14.19
N GLN A 292 -6.45 -14.38 15.14
CA GLN A 292 -7.61 -13.53 15.44
C GLN A 292 -7.79 -12.48 14.35
N VAL A 293 -6.74 -11.76 13.94
CA VAL A 293 -6.87 -10.77 12.86
C VAL A 293 -7.23 -11.45 11.53
N GLU A 294 -6.69 -12.63 11.23
CA GLU A 294 -7.07 -13.43 10.07
C GLU A 294 -8.58 -13.72 10.04
N LYS A 295 -9.18 -14.06 11.20
CA LYS A 295 -10.63 -14.26 11.32
C LYS A 295 -11.41 -12.97 11.05
N HIS A 296 -10.96 -11.84 11.60
CA HIS A 296 -11.62 -10.54 11.35
C HIS A 296 -11.57 -10.12 9.88
N LEU A 297 -10.49 -10.46 9.17
CA LEU A 297 -10.33 -10.15 7.75
C LEU A 297 -11.03 -11.13 6.82
N THR A 298 -11.56 -12.24 7.34
CA THR A 298 -12.19 -13.30 6.55
C THR A 298 -13.70 -13.04 6.39
N PRO A 299 -14.21 -12.86 5.17
CA PRO A 299 -15.64 -12.77 4.94
C PRO A 299 -16.35 -14.04 5.39
N ARG A 300 -17.60 -13.90 5.86
CA ARG A 300 -18.39 -15.06 6.30
C ARG A 300 -18.53 -16.09 5.18
N GLY A 301 -18.17 -17.34 5.47
CA GLY A 301 -18.25 -18.46 4.52
C GLY A 301 -17.08 -18.56 3.54
N TRP A 302 -16.07 -17.70 3.64
CA TRP A 302 -14.85 -17.80 2.84
C TRP A 302 -13.78 -18.64 3.55
N PRO A 303 -12.79 -19.20 2.80
CA PRO A 303 -11.59 -19.75 3.40
C PRO A 303 -10.88 -18.70 4.28
N LEU A 304 -10.31 -19.14 5.39
CA LEU A 304 -9.61 -18.27 6.33
C LEU A 304 -8.43 -17.58 5.63
N VAL A 305 -8.33 -16.26 5.83
CA VAL A 305 -7.17 -15.47 5.43
C VAL A 305 -5.91 -16.08 6.04
N ASN A 306 -4.83 -16.14 5.26
CA ASN A 306 -3.51 -16.54 5.74
C ASN A 306 -2.52 -15.41 5.47
N LEU A 307 -2.12 -14.69 6.51
CA LEU A 307 -1.21 -13.55 6.39
C LEU A 307 0.26 -14.00 6.25
N PHE A 308 0.62 -15.16 6.80
CA PHE A 308 2.00 -15.69 6.78
C PHE A 308 2.08 -17.14 6.27
N PRO A 309 1.70 -17.42 5.00
CA PRO A 309 1.75 -18.79 4.46
C PRO A 309 3.18 -19.36 4.34
N GLY A 310 4.20 -18.51 4.49
CA GLY A 310 5.59 -18.92 4.55
C GLY A 310 6.08 -19.35 5.93
N GLU A 311 5.30 -19.17 7.00
CA GLU A 311 5.66 -19.58 8.36
C GLU A 311 4.42 -19.82 9.20
N GLU A 312 3.93 -21.06 9.18
CA GLU A 312 2.70 -21.47 9.87
C GLU A 312 2.78 -21.23 11.39
N SER A 313 3.98 -21.34 11.96
CA SER A 313 4.24 -21.07 13.38
C SER A 313 3.76 -19.68 13.82
N CYS A 314 3.76 -18.68 12.93
CA CYS A 314 3.25 -17.34 13.23
C CYS A 314 1.72 -17.24 13.33
N ARG A 315 0.99 -18.34 13.11
CA ARG A 315 -0.47 -18.42 13.24
C ARG A 315 -0.89 -19.17 14.50
N HIS A 316 0.09 -19.77 15.18
CA HIS A 316 -0.11 -20.57 16.36
C HIS A 316 -0.13 -19.67 17.60
N THR A 317 -1.14 -19.84 18.45
CA THR A 317 -1.32 -18.96 19.60
C THR A 317 -0.23 -19.06 20.66
N GLU A 318 0.46 -20.21 20.73
CA GLU A 318 1.61 -20.40 21.61
C GLU A 318 2.83 -19.55 21.22
N ASN A 319 2.88 -19.03 20.00
CA ASN A 319 3.95 -18.17 19.49
C ASN A 319 3.57 -16.68 19.53
N ASP A 320 2.37 -16.34 20.01
CA ASP A 320 1.96 -14.95 20.11
C ASP A 320 2.69 -14.23 21.24
N VAL A 321 3.12 -13.00 20.96
CA VAL A 321 3.72 -12.10 21.94
C VAL A 321 2.85 -10.87 22.15
N ARG A 322 3.07 -10.22 23.30
CA ARG A 322 2.52 -8.88 23.57
C ARG A 322 3.57 -7.80 23.36
N LEU A 323 3.16 -6.70 22.73
CA LEU A 323 3.98 -5.55 22.33
C LEU A 323 4.16 -4.49 23.44
#